data_AF-A0AAV0Z940-F1
#
_entry.id   AF-A0AAV0Z940-F1
#
_cell.length_a   1.000
_cell.length_b   1.000
_cell.length_c   1.000
_cell.angle_alpha   90.00
_cell.angle_beta   90.00
_cell.angle_gamma   90.00
#
_symmetry.space_group_name_H-M   'P 1'
#
loop_
_entity.id
_entity.type
_entity.pdbx_description
1 polymer ?
#
loop_
_entity_poly.entity_id
_entity_poly.type
_entity_poly.pdbx_seq_one_letter_code
_entity_poly.pdbx_strand_id
1 'polypeptide(L)'
;MSLFSPPTHSPLLLNTKTNLSSSSSPSYLLPLLTFSSKRSPSLTLSSPSKSGNGLASEEKKILLEQYGYDVDADKYFSQSSPKSKRKKDQQKARGGKQVQVDPPEEPKTPRTTHKLLQVLGGTARRRKLLSPNSMDVRPMMEVVKGATFNILQAACGSPASLRPGRWLDLYSGTGSVGIEALSRGCSEVHFVEMDPWVVSDVLRPNLEVTGFLDDSVIHTVRVEKFFERAEQFVGNKDTFDYISVTPPYVQVDYAVLMGLISESPFVGEDTFMVVEYPSKTNILESCGHLVKITDRRFGRTVLAIYGPTWAQKKRKSKIQKTQL
;
A
#
# COMPACT_ATOMS: atom_id res chain seq x y z
N MET A 1 26.00 59.17 -42.30
CA MET A 1 27.38 59.09 -42.83
C MET A 1 28.24 58.32 -41.83
N SER A 2 29.31 57.64 -42.28
CA SER A 2 30.15 56.64 -41.57
C SER A 2 29.36 55.43 -41.00
N LEU A 3 29.54 54.16 -41.41
CA LEU A 3 30.73 53.35 -41.73
C LEU A 3 31.65 53.18 -40.48
N PHE A 4 32.20 52.02 -40.10
CA PHE A 4 32.54 50.80 -40.85
C PHE A 4 32.33 49.48 -40.03
N SER A 5 32.43 48.34 -40.70
CA SER A 5 32.21 46.95 -40.23
C SER A 5 33.46 46.27 -39.57
N PRO A 6 33.35 45.07 -38.95
CA PRO A 6 34.44 44.29 -38.30
C PRO A 6 35.04 43.25 -39.30
N PRO A 7 35.52 42.02 -38.97
CA PRO A 7 36.04 41.35 -37.74
C PRO A 7 37.41 40.63 -37.97
N THR A 8 37.91 39.78 -37.05
CA THR A 8 38.90 38.69 -37.35
C THR A 8 38.89 37.52 -36.33
N HIS A 9 39.58 36.41 -36.66
CA HIS A 9 39.37 35.02 -36.20
C HIS A 9 40.28 34.49 -35.05
N SER A 10 39.88 33.32 -34.52
CA SER A 10 40.59 32.35 -33.66
C SER A 10 41.93 31.80 -34.25
N PRO A 11 42.76 31.02 -33.50
CA PRO A 11 42.54 29.55 -33.41
C PRO A 11 43.01 28.84 -32.11
N LEU A 12 42.76 27.52 -32.06
CA LEU A 12 43.23 26.52 -31.07
C LEU A 12 44.67 26.04 -31.37
N LEU A 13 45.41 25.50 -30.36
CA LEU A 13 45.84 24.06 -30.29
C LEU A 13 46.97 23.70 -29.27
N LEU A 14 46.68 22.64 -28.49
CA LEU A 14 47.52 21.45 -28.17
C LEU A 14 48.71 21.48 -27.16
N ASN A 15 48.94 20.27 -26.61
CA ASN A 15 50.14 19.67 -25.99
C ASN A 15 50.32 19.88 -24.46
N THR A 16 50.76 18.90 -23.63
CA THR A 16 51.49 17.62 -23.85
C THR A 16 51.02 16.46 -22.94
N LYS A 17 51.47 15.23 -23.22
CA LYS A 17 51.42 14.05 -22.32
C LYS A 17 52.72 13.89 -21.53
N THR A 18 52.67 13.39 -20.30
CA THR A 18 53.71 12.53 -19.71
C THR A 18 53.12 11.51 -18.73
N ASN A 19 53.64 10.27 -18.75
CA ASN A 19 53.47 9.25 -17.71
C ASN A 19 54.76 9.22 -16.85
N LEU A 20 54.68 8.88 -15.56
CA LEU A 20 55.31 7.66 -15.00
C LEU A 20 55.10 7.51 -13.46
N SER A 21 54.52 6.37 -13.07
CA SER A 21 54.92 5.46 -11.97
C SER A 21 55.47 5.95 -10.60
N SER A 22 54.82 5.40 -9.55
CA SER A 22 55.41 4.59 -8.45
C SER A 22 55.59 5.17 -7.04
N SER A 23 55.30 4.29 -6.05
CA SER A 23 55.48 4.43 -4.59
C SER A 23 54.58 5.48 -3.90
N SER A 24 54.13 5.31 -2.64
CA SER A 24 54.29 4.23 -1.66
C SER A 24 53.08 4.18 -0.71
N SER A 25 52.81 3.03 -0.10
CA SER A 25 51.75 2.85 0.91
C SER A 25 52.14 3.46 2.26
N PRO A 26 51.14 3.79 3.10
CA PRO A 26 51.20 3.44 4.51
C PRO A 26 50.03 2.54 4.92
N SER A 27 50.37 1.48 5.63
CA SER A 27 49.45 0.46 6.14
C SER A 27 48.60 1.00 7.29
N TYR A 28 47.28 0.89 7.19
CA TYR A 28 46.39 1.04 8.35
C TYR A 28 45.91 -0.34 8.82
N LEU A 29 46.25 -0.65 10.07
CA LEU A 29 45.95 -1.93 10.71
C LEU A 29 44.45 -2.05 11.03
N LEU A 30 43.80 -3.05 10.45
CA LEU A 30 42.47 -3.50 10.88
C LEU A 30 42.60 -4.28 12.20
N PRO A 31 41.84 -3.95 13.26
CA PRO A 31 41.73 -4.81 14.42
C PRO A 31 40.84 -6.02 14.08
N LEU A 32 41.47 -7.19 13.99
CA LEU A 32 40.79 -8.48 13.80
C LEU A 32 40.03 -8.89 15.07
N LEU A 33 38.80 -8.38 15.24
CA LEU A 33 37.92 -8.81 16.32
C LEU A 33 37.29 -10.17 16.00
N THR A 34 37.90 -11.21 16.57
CA THR A 34 37.43 -12.60 16.54
C THR A 34 36.21 -12.78 17.45
N PHE A 35 35.01 -12.45 16.95
CA PHE A 35 33.80 -12.67 17.73
C PHE A 35 33.38 -14.15 17.74
N SER A 36 33.44 -14.75 18.92
CA SER A 36 33.14 -16.16 19.16
C SER A 36 31.69 -16.51 18.80
N SER A 37 31.49 -17.55 17.97
CA SER A 37 30.17 -18.09 17.67
C SER A 37 29.58 -18.80 18.90
N LYS A 38 28.81 -18.06 19.70
CA LYS A 38 27.92 -18.63 20.71
C LYS A 38 26.55 -18.88 20.08
N ARG A 39 26.27 -20.15 19.79
CA ARG A 39 24.91 -20.63 19.45
C ARG A 39 24.00 -20.46 20.68
N SER A 40 22.88 -19.79 20.49
CA SER A 40 21.71 -19.77 21.40
C SER A 40 20.45 -20.01 20.56
N PRO A 41 19.37 -20.54 21.14
CA PRO A 41 18.59 -21.59 20.49
C PRO A 41 17.64 -21.09 19.40
N SER A 42 17.54 -21.87 18.32
CA SER A 42 16.50 -21.74 17.31
C SER A 42 15.14 -22.11 17.91
N LEU A 43 14.27 -21.11 18.12
CA LEU A 43 12.85 -21.35 18.38
C LEU A 43 12.17 -21.81 17.09
N THR A 44 12.08 -23.12 16.91
CA THR A 44 11.34 -23.75 15.81
C THR A 44 9.83 -23.59 16.04
N LEU A 45 9.26 -22.50 15.53
CA LEU A 45 7.81 -22.32 15.50
C LEU A 45 7.20 -23.25 14.44
N SER A 46 6.82 -24.46 14.85
CA SER A 46 6.12 -25.42 14.00
C SER A 46 4.69 -24.96 13.76
N SER A 47 4.40 -24.46 12.55
CA SER A 47 3.03 -24.16 12.12
C SER A 47 2.28 -25.47 11.80
N PRO A 48 1.12 -25.73 12.41
CA PRO A 48 0.36 -26.94 12.14
C PRO A 48 -0.34 -26.84 10.77
N SER A 49 0.04 -27.70 9.83
CA SER A 49 -0.63 -27.85 8.55
C SER A 49 -2.00 -28.52 8.70
N LYS A 50 -3.07 -27.72 8.79
CA LYS A 50 -4.48 -28.11 8.60
C LYS A 50 -5.15 -26.96 7.82
N SER A 51 -5.61 -27.11 6.57
CA SER A 51 -6.62 -28.05 6.06
C SER A 51 -7.92 -28.02 6.86
N GLY A 52 -8.97 -27.42 6.28
CA GLY A 52 -10.30 -27.30 6.87
C GLY A 52 -10.86 -25.89 6.78
N ASN A 53 -11.61 -25.59 5.71
CA ASN A 53 -12.11 -24.25 5.37
C ASN A 53 -13.32 -23.79 6.23
N GLY A 54 -13.40 -24.22 7.50
CA GLY A 54 -14.56 -24.03 8.39
C GLY A 54 -14.32 -23.15 9.62
N LEU A 55 -13.07 -22.83 9.97
CA LEU A 55 -12.74 -22.05 11.19
C LEU A 55 -12.69 -20.53 10.96
N ALA A 56 -12.47 -20.08 9.71
CA ALA A 56 -12.27 -18.67 9.38
C ALA A 56 -13.52 -17.77 9.53
N SER A 57 -14.73 -18.33 9.66
CA SER A 57 -15.96 -17.54 9.79
C SER A 57 -16.15 -16.96 11.18
N GLU A 58 -15.89 -17.73 12.24
CA GLU A 58 -16.08 -17.28 13.62
C GLU A 58 -14.97 -16.31 14.05
N GLU A 59 -13.72 -16.53 13.62
CA GLU A 59 -12.63 -15.57 13.82
C GLU A 59 -12.89 -14.23 13.10
N LYS A 60 -13.37 -14.27 11.84
CA LYS A 60 -13.82 -13.07 11.09
C LYS A 60 -14.97 -12.37 11.83
N LYS A 61 -15.91 -13.11 12.42
CA LYS A 61 -17.03 -12.57 13.18
C LYS A 61 -16.59 -11.90 14.49
N ILE A 62 -15.73 -12.54 15.28
CA ILE A 62 -15.16 -11.97 16.51
C ILE A 62 -14.41 -10.67 16.21
N LEU A 63 -13.61 -10.62 15.14
CA LEU A 63 -12.92 -9.39 14.71
C LEU A 63 -13.91 -8.31 14.24
N LEU A 64 -14.95 -8.68 13.48
CA LEU A 64 -16.01 -7.75 13.09
C LEU A 64 -16.70 -7.14 14.32
N GLU A 65 -17.10 -7.95 15.31
CA GLU A 65 -17.74 -7.50 16.55
C GLU A 65 -16.79 -6.66 17.44
N GLN A 66 -15.52 -7.04 17.54
CA GLN A 66 -14.47 -6.27 18.22
C GLN A 66 -14.37 -4.86 17.62
N TYR A 67 -14.27 -4.75 16.29
CA TYR A 67 -14.32 -3.47 15.57
C TYR A 67 -15.74 -2.86 15.48
N GLY A 68 -16.75 -3.55 16.01
CA GLY A 68 -18.13 -3.09 16.20
C GLY A 68 -19.01 -3.10 14.95
N TYR A 69 -18.71 -3.94 13.97
CA TYR A 69 -19.53 -4.16 12.79
C TYR A 69 -20.73 -5.04 13.14
N ASP A 70 -21.88 -4.77 12.55
CA ASP A 70 -23.08 -5.58 12.70
C ASP A 70 -22.98 -6.78 11.76
N VAL A 71 -23.03 -7.99 12.33
CA VAL A 71 -22.85 -9.26 11.62
C VAL A 71 -24.10 -9.62 10.81
N ASP A 72 -25.27 -9.08 11.15
CA ASP A 72 -26.55 -9.41 10.50
C ASP A 72 -26.96 -8.39 9.41
N ALA A 73 -26.21 -7.29 9.25
CA ALA A 73 -26.50 -6.26 8.24
C ALA A 73 -26.50 -6.81 6.79
N ASP A 74 -25.66 -7.81 6.49
CA ASP A 74 -25.55 -8.42 5.16
C ASP A 74 -26.77 -9.27 4.77
N LYS A 75 -27.60 -9.72 5.72
CA LYS A 75 -28.85 -10.44 5.41
C LYS A 75 -29.91 -9.53 4.77
N TYR A 76 -29.89 -8.22 5.03
CA TYR A 76 -31.01 -7.34 4.69
C TYR A 76 -31.11 -6.99 3.20
N PHE A 77 -30.08 -7.28 2.39
CA PHE A 77 -30.10 -7.05 0.93
C PHE A 77 -30.34 -8.32 0.09
N SER A 78 -30.49 -9.50 0.71
CA SER A 78 -30.54 -10.78 -0.02
C SER A 78 -31.95 -11.26 -0.42
N GLN A 79 -33.02 -10.50 -0.12
CA GLN A 79 -34.39 -10.92 -0.46
C GLN A 79 -34.79 -10.53 -1.88
N SER A 80 -34.74 -11.50 -2.80
CA SER A 80 -35.39 -11.42 -4.11
C SER A 80 -36.66 -12.28 -4.17
N SER A 81 -37.69 -11.77 -4.83
CA SER A 81 -39.08 -12.27 -4.80
C SER A 81 -39.30 -13.58 -5.58
N PRO A 82 -40.39 -14.34 -5.30
CA PRO A 82 -40.43 -15.78 -5.55
C PRO A 82 -40.81 -16.18 -6.99
N LYS A 83 -40.37 -17.37 -7.42
CA LYS A 83 -40.78 -18.01 -8.69
C LYS A 83 -41.52 -19.34 -8.49
N SER A 84 -42.27 -19.70 -9.54
CA SER A 84 -43.44 -20.58 -9.52
C SER A 84 -43.20 -22.09 -9.46
N LYS A 85 -44.18 -22.80 -8.89
CA LYS A 85 -44.36 -24.26 -8.94
C LYS A 85 -44.37 -24.82 -10.37
N ARG A 86 -43.79 -26.02 -10.58
CA ARG A 86 -44.40 -27.08 -11.42
C ARG A 86 -43.90 -28.50 -11.04
N LYS A 87 -44.87 -29.44 -10.97
CA LYS A 87 -44.70 -30.92 -10.93
C LYS A 87 -44.01 -31.40 -12.24
N LYS A 88 -43.50 -32.63 -12.42
CA LYS A 88 -43.64 -33.97 -11.78
C LYS A 88 -42.22 -34.64 -11.81
N ASP A 89 -41.91 -35.90 -11.49
CA ASP A 89 -42.67 -37.13 -11.23
C ASP A 89 -41.90 -38.08 -10.26
N GLN A 90 -42.07 -39.41 -10.34
CA GLN A 90 -41.20 -40.43 -9.70
C GLN A 90 -40.87 -41.58 -10.67
N GLN A 91 -39.72 -42.24 -10.52
CA GLN A 91 -39.62 -43.71 -10.63
C GLN A 91 -38.34 -44.28 -9.96
N LYS A 92 -38.43 -45.56 -9.54
CA LYS A 92 -37.39 -46.35 -8.83
C LYS A 92 -36.43 -46.99 -9.87
N ALA A 93 -35.28 -47.64 -9.59
CA ALA A 93 -34.84 -48.34 -8.37
C ALA A 93 -33.33 -48.69 -8.38
N ARG A 94 -32.86 -49.30 -7.26
CA ARG A 94 -31.72 -50.25 -7.12
C ARG A 94 -30.26 -49.75 -7.26
N GLY A 95 -29.68 -49.41 -6.11
CA GLY A 95 -28.66 -50.27 -5.44
C GLY A 95 -27.28 -50.44 -6.09
N GLY A 96 -26.29 -49.69 -5.60
CA GLY A 96 -24.86 -49.93 -5.83
C GLY A 96 -23.99 -49.20 -4.79
N LYS A 97 -22.95 -49.87 -4.30
CA LYS A 97 -21.93 -49.43 -3.31
C LYS A 97 -21.74 -47.90 -3.17
N GLN A 98 -21.88 -47.39 -1.94
CA GLN A 98 -21.40 -46.05 -1.58
C GLN A 98 -19.87 -46.00 -1.66
N VAL A 99 -19.36 -45.26 -2.64
CA VAL A 99 -18.07 -44.57 -2.52
C VAL A 99 -18.41 -43.16 -2.03
N GLN A 100 -17.83 -42.73 -0.91
CA GLN A 100 -17.87 -41.32 -0.53
C GLN A 100 -16.99 -40.54 -1.51
N VAL A 101 -17.63 -39.99 -2.53
CA VAL A 101 -17.07 -38.90 -3.33
C VAL A 101 -17.50 -37.62 -2.63
N ASP A 102 -16.53 -36.79 -2.23
CA ASP A 102 -16.83 -35.46 -1.68
C ASP A 102 -17.73 -34.69 -2.65
N PRO A 103 -18.69 -33.87 -2.16
CA PRO A 103 -19.54 -33.08 -3.04
C PRO A 103 -18.68 -32.25 -4.01
N PRO A 104 -19.01 -32.18 -5.31
CA PRO A 104 -18.30 -31.31 -6.23
C PRO A 104 -18.30 -29.89 -5.66
N GLU A 105 -17.12 -29.32 -5.43
CA GLU A 105 -16.99 -27.93 -4.98
C GLU A 105 -17.71 -27.05 -6.01
N GLU A 106 -18.78 -26.36 -5.58
CA GLU A 106 -19.62 -25.60 -6.51
C GLU A 106 -18.75 -24.63 -7.33
N PRO A 107 -18.95 -24.54 -8.66
CA PRO A 107 -18.08 -23.75 -9.52
C PRO A 107 -18.14 -22.28 -9.10
N LYS A 108 -17.09 -21.83 -8.42
CA LYS A 108 -16.93 -20.44 -7.94
C LYS A 108 -17.20 -19.51 -9.12
N THR A 109 -18.25 -18.71 -9.00
CA THR A 109 -18.71 -17.82 -10.08
C THR A 109 -17.55 -16.97 -10.59
N PRO A 110 -17.37 -16.82 -11.92
CA PRO A 110 -16.25 -16.07 -12.46
C PRO A 110 -16.24 -14.65 -11.89
N ARG A 111 -15.06 -14.23 -11.41
CA ARG A 111 -14.86 -12.89 -10.86
C ARG A 111 -15.12 -11.87 -11.96
N THR A 112 -15.83 -10.80 -11.61
CA THR A 112 -16.26 -9.75 -12.53
C THR A 112 -15.90 -8.37 -11.97
N THR A 113 -15.92 -7.34 -12.81
CA THR A 113 -15.51 -5.97 -12.46
C THR A 113 -16.60 -4.94 -12.77
N HIS A 114 -16.49 -3.77 -12.15
CA HIS A 114 -17.34 -2.59 -12.39
C HIS A 114 -16.48 -1.31 -12.45
N LYS A 115 -17.08 -0.18 -12.87
CA LYS A 115 -16.39 1.13 -13.03
C LYS A 115 -17.03 2.26 -12.22
N LEU A 116 -17.13 2.07 -10.90
CA LEU A 116 -17.71 3.05 -9.98
C LEU A 116 -16.68 4.07 -9.48
N LEU A 117 -15.41 3.66 -9.33
CA LEU A 117 -14.31 4.51 -8.86
C LEU A 117 -13.81 5.48 -9.96
N GLN A 118 -13.26 6.61 -9.54
CA GLN A 118 -12.56 7.53 -10.45
C GLN A 118 -11.33 8.22 -9.83
N VAL A 119 -10.52 8.83 -10.70
CA VAL A 119 -9.44 9.76 -10.34
C VAL A 119 -10.03 11.16 -10.08
N LEU A 120 -9.69 11.79 -8.96
CA LEU A 120 -10.35 13.00 -8.46
C LEU A 120 -9.66 14.30 -8.90
N GLY A 121 -8.32 14.31 -8.87
CA GLY A 121 -7.46 15.44 -9.23
C GLY A 121 -6.32 15.04 -10.18
N GLY A 122 -5.54 16.03 -10.61
CA GLY A 122 -4.34 15.78 -11.43
C GLY A 122 -4.58 15.58 -12.93
N THR A 123 -3.58 15.05 -13.63
CA THR A 123 -3.54 14.86 -15.09
C THR A 123 -4.55 13.82 -15.60
N ALA A 124 -4.76 12.74 -14.86
CA ALA A 124 -5.72 11.67 -15.17
C ALA A 124 -7.13 11.91 -14.58
N ARG A 125 -7.42 13.12 -14.12
CA ARG A 125 -8.70 13.47 -13.48
C ARG A 125 -9.94 13.03 -14.28
N ARG A 126 -10.95 12.53 -13.57
CA ARG A 126 -12.21 11.95 -14.08
C ARG A 126 -12.08 10.65 -14.87
N ARG A 127 -10.88 10.08 -15.06
CA ARG A 127 -10.75 8.70 -15.58
C ARG A 127 -11.44 7.72 -14.62
N LYS A 128 -12.28 6.84 -15.17
CA LYS A 128 -12.96 5.76 -14.44
C LYS A 128 -12.03 4.57 -14.27
N LEU A 129 -12.01 4.00 -13.07
CA LEU A 129 -11.18 2.85 -12.72
C LEU A 129 -12.05 1.60 -12.53
N LEU A 130 -11.54 0.46 -12.99
CA LEU A 130 -12.06 -0.87 -12.69
C LEU A 130 -11.92 -1.17 -11.20
N SER A 131 -12.86 -1.94 -10.67
CA SER A 131 -12.85 -2.49 -9.32
C SER A 131 -13.54 -3.87 -9.32
N PRO A 132 -13.09 -4.84 -8.49
CA PRO A 132 -13.76 -6.13 -8.35
C PRO A 132 -15.21 -6.01 -7.88
N ASN A 133 -16.10 -6.87 -8.36
CA ASN A 133 -17.49 -6.98 -7.87
C ASN A 133 -17.61 -7.71 -6.51
N SER A 134 -16.52 -8.32 -6.01
CA SER A 134 -16.51 -9.04 -4.74
C SER A 134 -16.63 -8.07 -3.54
N MET A 135 -17.65 -8.28 -2.71
CA MET A 135 -17.98 -7.42 -1.56
C MET A 135 -16.93 -7.42 -0.43
N ASP A 136 -15.98 -8.37 -0.40
CA ASP A 136 -15.04 -8.56 0.71
C ASP A 136 -13.99 -7.44 0.88
N VAL A 137 -13.77 -6.59 -0.12
CA VAL A 137 -12.79 -5.48 -0.04
C VAL A 137 -13.45 -4.16 -0.43
N ARG A 138 -13.66 -3.31 0.57
CA ARG A 138 -14.16 -1.94 0.39
C ARG A 138 -13.00 -1.02 -0.05
N PRO A 139 -13.03 -0.42 -1.25
CA PRO A 139 -12.02 0.57 -1.64
C PRO A 139 -12.10 1.83 -0.77
N MET A 140 -10.97 2.53 -0.59
CA MET A 140 -10.94 3.83 0.08
C MET A 140 -11.96 4.78 -0.57
N MET A 141 -12.87 5.32 0.25
CA MET A 141 -13.95 6.20 -0.23
C MET A 141 -13.38 7.44 -0.94
N GLU A 142 -14.02 7.92 -2.01
CA GLU A 142 -13.56 9.12 -2.73
C GLU A 142 -13.40 10.35 -1.82
N VAL A 143 -14.28 10.52 -0.82
CA VAL A 143 -14.19 11.60 0.19
C VAL A 143 -12.96 11.44 1.09
N VAL A 144 -12.63 10.21 1.49
CA VAL A 144 -11.43 9.91 2.30
C VAL A 144 -10.19 10.16 1.46
N LYS A 145 -10.11 9.60 0.24
CA LYS A 145 -9.02 9.80 -0.71
C LYS A 145 -8.78 11.28 -1.01
N GLY A 146 -9.84 12.04 -1.28
CA GLY A 146 -9.77 13.49 -1.49
C GLY A 146 -9.23 14.23 -0.27
N ALA A 147 -9.66 13.86 0.94
CA ALA A 147 -9.13 14.42 2.17
C ALA A 147 -7.64 14.07 2.39
N THR A 148 -7.23 12.82 2.12
CA THR A 148 -5.83 12.37 2.20
C THR A 148 -4.91 13.29 1.41
N PHE A 149 -5.14 13.43 0.10
CA PHE A 149 -4.25 14.22 -0.76
C PHE A 149 -4.27 15.71 -0.43
N ASN A 150 -5.42 16.26 -0.04
CA ASN A 150 -5.51 17.66 0.40
C ASN A 150 -4.70 17.93 1.69
N ILE A 151 -4.64 16.97 2.62
CA ILE A 151 -3.85 17.12 3.85
C ILE A 151 -2.36 16.91 3.55
N LEU A 152 -1.99 15.92 2.74
CA LEU A 152 -0.60 15.71 2.31
C LEU A 152 -0.02 16.94 1.60
N GLN A 153 -0.73 17.47 0.59
CA GLN A 153 -0.32 18.69 -0.12
C GLN A 153 -0.11 19.88 0.85
N ALA A 154 -0.99 20.04 1.84
CA ALA A 154 -0.86 21.07 2.86
C ALA A 154 0.23 20.80 3.92
N ALA A 155 0.67 19.54 4.10
CA ALA A 155 1.74 19.15 5.02
C ALA A 155 3.12 19.26 4.37
N CYS A 156 3.24 18.86 3.10
CA CYS A 156 4.46 18.97 2.29
C CYS A 156 4.74 20.40 1.78
N GLY A 157 3.94 21.40 2.18
CA GLY A 157 4.14 22.81 1.83
C GLY A 157 3.76 23.22 0.40
N SER A 158 3.20 22.31 -0.41
CA SER A 158 2.82 22.54 -1.81
C SER A 158 1.32 22.32 -2.01
N PRO A 159 0.49 23.39 -1.98
CA PRO A 159 -0.97 23.26 -2.09
C PRO A 159 -1.47 22.93 -3.51
N ALA A 160 -0.62 23.05 -4.54
CA ALA A 160 -1.03 22.87 -5.94
C ALA A 160 -0.77 21.46 -6.50
N SER A 161 0.30 20.80 -6.03
CA SER A 161 0.77 19.51 -6.53
C SER A 161 1.43 18.72 -5.42
N LEU A 162 1.41 17.38 -5.51
CA LEU A 162 2.31 16.56 -4.69
C LEU A 162 3.76 16.86 -5.11
N ARG A 163 4.72 16.77 -4.18
CA ARG A 163 6.15 16.86 -4.53
C ARG A 163 6.54 15.63 -5.36
N PRO A 164 7.29 15.78 -6.47
CA PRO A 164 7.91 14.66 -7.19
C PRO A 164 8.71 13.76 -6.25
N GLY A 165 8.57 12.45 -6.42
CA GLY A 165 9.05 11.46 -5.45
C GLY A 165 8.48 10.07 -5.73
N ARG A 166 8.80 9.13 -4.84
CA ARG A 166 8.38 7.72 -4.90
C ARG A 166 7.26 7.45 -3.89
N TRP A 167 6.25 6.68 -4.30
CA TRP A 167 5.16 6.23 -3.44
C TRP A 167 5.16 4.71 -3.30
N LEU A 168 4.89 4.19 -2.10
CA LEU A 168 4.68 2.77 -1.84
C LEU A 168 3.23 2.53 -1.41
N ASP A 169 2.45 1.83 -2.25
CA ASP A 169 1.05 1.50 -1.99
C ASP A 169 0.93 0.03 -1.55
N LEU A 170 0.99 -0.20 -0.22
CA LEU A 170 1.15 -1.55 0.36
C LEU A 170 -0.06 -2.46 0.17
N TYR A 171 -1.26 -1.89 0.03
CA TYR A 171 -2.50 -2.65 -0.15
C TYR A 171 -3.27 -2.09 -1.34
N SER A 172 -2.59 -2.12 -2.50
CA SER A 172 -2.96 -1.32 -3.66
C SER A 172 -4.31 -1.68 -4.29
N GLY A 173 -4.68 -2.97 -4.32
CA GLY A 173 -5.95 -3.43 -4.89
C GLY A 173 -6.18 -2.93 -6.30
N THR A 174 -7.11 -1.99 -6.46
CA THR A 174 -7.42 -1.38 -7.78
C THR A 174 -6.38 -0.35 -8.25
N GLY A 175 -5.38 -0.03 -7.43
CA GLY A 175 -4.42 1.05 -7.63
C GLY A 175 -4.97 2.46 -7.36
N SER A 176 -6.17 2.60 -6.77
CA SER A 176 -6.86 3.91 -6.73
C SER A 176 -6.13 5.01 -5.94
N VAL A 177 -5.26 4.64 -5.01
CA VAL A 177 -4.45 5.59 -4.22
C VAL A 177 -3.18 5.95 -4.99
N GLY A 178 -2.36 4.98 -5.38
CA GLY A 178 -1.16 5.24 -6.20
C GLY A 178 -1.43 5.96 -7.53
N ILE A 179 -2.51 5.61 -8.25
CA ILE A 179 -2.92 6.32 -9.49
C ILE A 179 -3.29 7.78 -9.22
N GLU A 180 -3.93 8.07 -8.08
CA GLU A 180 -4.23 9.44 -7.67
C GLU A 180 -2.94 10.21 -7.32
N ALA A 181 -1.91 9.53 -6.80
CA ALA A 181 -0.58 10.12 -6.56
C ALA A 181 0.14 10.46 -7.88
N LEU A 182 0.23 9.54 -8.85
CA LEU A 182 0.81 9.79 -10.18
C LEU A 182 0.09 10.93 -10.89
N SER A 183 -1.24 10.90 -10.91
CA SER A 183 -2.06 11.99 -11.45
C SER A 183 -1.69 13.36 -10.84
N ARG A 184 -1.35 13.40 -9.55
CA ARG A 184 -0.98 14.61 -8.79
C ARG A 184 0.52 14.93 -8.76
N GLY A 185 1.31 14.31 -9.65
CA GLY A 185 2.73 14.65 -9.85
C GLY A 185 3.73 13.83 -9.04
N CYS A 186 3.31 12.68 -8.48
CA CYS A 186 4.27 11.66 -8.04
C CYS A 186 5.03 11.10 -9.26
N SER A 187 6.27 10.65 -9.07
CA SER A 187 7.18 10.28 -10.18
C SER A 187 7.29 8.78 -10.41
N GLU A 188 7.06 7.98 -9.38
CA GLU A 188 7.11 6.51 -9.43
C GLU A 188 6.20 5.96 -8.34
N VAL A 189 5.46 4.88 -8.62
CA VAL A 189 4.68 4.17 -7.59
C VAL A 189 4.97 2.68 -7.61
N HIS A 190 5.31 2.15 -6.42
CA HIS A 190 5.42 0.72 -6.15
C HIS A 190 4.07 0.25 -5.59
N PHE A 191 3.37 -0.60 -6.32
CA PHE A 191 2.09 -1.18 -5.93
C PHE A 191 2.32 -2.60 -5.40
N VAL A 192 1.93 -2.87 -4.16
CA VAL A 192 1.95 -4.23 -3.60
C VAL A 192 0.52 -4.78 -3.59
N GLU A 193 0.32 -5.95 -4.16
CA GLU A 193 -0.96 -6.67 -4.21
C GLU A 193 -0.71 -8.17 -4.21
N MET A 194 -1.48 -8.94 -3.44
CA MET A 194 -1.27 -10.38 -3.31
C MET A 194 -2.09 -11.22 -4.28
N ASP A 195 -3.23 -10.73 -4.77
CA ASP A 195 -4.12 -11.49 -5.66
C ASP A 195 -3.73 -11.28 -7.13
N PRO A 196 -3.22 -12.31 -7.84
CA PRO A 196 -2.75 -12.16 -9.21
C PRO A 196 -3.85 -11.75 -10.19
N TRP A 197 -5.12 -12.11 -9.94
CA TRP A 197 -6.25 -11.71 -10.77
C TRP A 197 -6.58 -10.22 -10.59
N VAL A 198 -6.46 -9.68 -9.38
CA VAL A 198 -6.59 -8.23 -9.17
C VAL A 198 -5.46 -7.50 -9.91
N VAL A 199 -4.24 -8.05 -9.93
CA VAL A 199 -3.13 -7.49 -10.70
C VAL A 199 -3.40 -7.51 -12.21
N SER A 200 -3.83 -8.65 -12.78
CA SER A 200 -4.01 -8.81 -14.24
C SER A 200 -5.27 -8.15 -14.79
N ASP A 201 -6.39 -8.24 -14.07
CA ASP A 201 -7.72 -7.88 -14.60
C ASP A 201 -8.21 -6.51 -14.10
N VAL A 202 -7.51 -5.89 -13.14
CA VAL A 202 -7.90 -4.60 -12.53
C VAL A 202 -6.75 -3.60 -12.50
N LEU A 203 -5.67 -3.87 -11.74
CA LEU A 203 -4.60 -2.91 -11.49
C LEU A 203 -3.86 -2.53 -12.79
N ARG A 204 -3.37 -3.50 -13.54
CA ARG A 204 -2.63 -3.24 -14.79
C ARG A 204 -3.51 -2.56 -15.85
N PRO A 205 -4.74 -3.02 -16.15
CA PRO A 205 -5.65 -2.32 -17.07
C PRO A 205 -6.01 -0.89 -16.61
N ASN A 206 -6.08 -0.64 -15.29
CA ASN A 206 -6.26 0.72 -14.77
C ASN A 206 -5.06 1.61 -15.10
N LEU A 207 -3.84 1.14 -14.84
CA LEU A 207 -2.59 1.86 -15.13
C LEU A 207 -2.48 2.18 -16.63
N GLU A 208 -2.73 1.21 -17.50
CA GLU A 208 -2.78 1.37 -18.97
C GLU A 208 -3.79 2.45 -19.39
N VAL A 209 -5.04 2.38 -18.92
CA VAL A 209 -6.10 3.35 -19.27
C VAL A 209 -5.82 4.77 -18.73
N THR A 210 -5.00 4.90 -17.68
CA THR A 210 -4.52 6.19 -17.16
C THR A 210 -3.22 6.67 -17.78
N GLY A 211 -2.49 5.83 -18.52
CA GLY A 211 -1.20 6.17 -19.13
C GLY A 211 -0.03 6.20 -18.13
N PHE A 212 -0.09 5.38 -17.08
CA PHE A 212 0.85 5.40 -15.94
C PHE A 212 1.63 4.09 -15.77
N LEU A 213 1.55 3.16 -16.72
CA LEU A 213 2.19 1.85 -16.60
C LEU A 213 3.73 1.97 -16.51
N ASP A 214 4.33 2.92 -17.23
CA ASP A 214 5.78 3.13 -17.25
C ASP A 214 6.32 3.77 -15.95
N ASP A 215 5.48 4.51 -15.22
CA ASP A 215 5.79 5.10 -13.91
C ASP A 215 5.47 4.16 -12.72
N SER A 216 5.24 2.87 -13.00
CA SER A 216 4.67 1.91 -12.03
C SER A 216 5.46 0.61 -11.91
N VAL A 217 5.73 0.19 -10.67
CA VAL A 217 6.32 -1.11 -10.34
C VAL A 217 5.30 -1.95 -9.58
N ILE A 218 4.90 -3.10 -10.12
CA ILE A 218 3.91 -3.98 -9.49
C ILE A 218 4.59 -5.18 -8.83
N HIS A 219 4.35 -5.35 -7.54
CA HIS A 219 4.84 -6.46 -6.71
C HIS A 219 3.68 -7.40 -6.38
N THR A 220 3.54 -8.49 -7.14
CA THR A 220 2.50 -9.51 -6.92
C THR A 220 2.87 -10.42 -5.75
N VAL A 221 2.72 -9.91 -4.52
CA VAL A 221 3.18 -10.55 -3.29
C VAL A 221 2.36 -10.07 -2.08
N ARG A 222 2.33 -10.88 -1.01
CA ARG A 222 1.84 -10.45 0.30
C ARG A 222 2.76 -9.42 0.94
N VAL A 223 2.19 -8.44 1.65
CA VAL A 223 2.90 -7.34 2.31
C VAL A 223 3.97 -7.83 3.27
N GLU A 224 3.69 -8.85 4.07
CA GLU A 224 4.67 -9.39 5.03
C GLU A 224 5.91 -9.92 4.30
N LYS A 225 5.71 -10.64 3.18
CA LYS A 225 6.76 -11.16 2.30
C LYS A 225 7.44 -10.09 1.44
N PHE A 226 6.82 -8.92 1.26
CA PHE A 226 7.45 -7.76 0.65
C PHE A 226 8.50 -7.17 1.60
N PHE A 227 8.15 -7.01 2.88
CA PHE A 227 9.09 -6.58 3.92
C PHE A 227 10.23 -7.57 4.17
N GLU A 228 9.97 -8.89 4.18
CA GLU A 228 11.02 -9.94 4.23
C GLU A 228 12.08 -9.80 3.12
N ARG A 229 11.73 -9.14 2.01
CA ARG A 229 12.59 -8.94 0.84
C ARG A 229 13.08 -7.51 0.69
N ALA A 230 12.90 -6.65 1.70
CA ALA A 230 13.20 -5.22 1.59
C ALA A 230 14.63 -4.96 1.08
N GLU A 231 15.63 -5.68 1.62
CA GLU A 231 17.03 -5.60 1.18
C GLU A 231 17.26 -5.92 -0.31
N GLN A 232 16.37 -6.71 -0.94
CA GLN A 232 16.45 -7.05 -2.37
C GLN A 232 15.92 -5.91 -3.28
N PHE A 233 15.14 -4.99 -2.71
CA PHE A 233 14.56 -3.84 -3.40
C PHE A 233 15.30 -2.52 -3.09
N VAL A 234 16.24 -2.54 -2.14
CA VAL A 234 17.15 -1.43 -1.83
C VAL A 234 18.27 -1.38 -2.88
N GLY A 235 18.01 -0.64 -3.96
CA GLY A 235 19.07 0.02 -4.74
C GLY A 235 19.42 1.38 -4.12
N ASN A 236 20.24 2.21 -4.79
CA ASN A 236 20.77 3.52 -4.34
C ASN A 236 19.74 4.62 -3.91
N LYS A 237 18.46 4.29 -3.69
CA LYS A 237 17.42 5.16 -3.13
C LYS A 237 16.60 4.33 -2.13
N ASP A 238 17.08 4.29 -0.90
CA ASP A 238 16.65 3.33 0.11
C ASP A 238 15.20 3.54 0.59
N THR A 239 14.70 4.77 0.55
CA THR A 239 13.43 5.20 1.13
C THR A 239 12.36 5.59 0.09
N PHE A 240 11.12 5.68 0.53
CA PHE A 240 10.00 6.28 -0.21
C PHE A 240 9.62 7.64 0.36
N ASP A 241 9.27 8.61 -0.49
CA ASP A 241 8.74 9.91 -0.05
C ASP A 241 7.33 9.76 0.57
N TYR A 242 6.55 8.80 0.07
CA TYR A 242 5.18 8.55 0.50
C TYR A 242 4.87 7.06 0.66
N ILE A 243 4.05 6.71 1.66
CA ILE A 243 3.56 5.34 1.87
C ILE A 243 2.04 5.38 2.13
N SER A 244 1.25 4.55 1.44
CA SER A 244 -0.15 4.28 1.78
C SER A 244 -0.35 2.89 2.35
N VAL A 245 -1.06 2.85 3.47
CA VAL A 245 -1.33 1.67 4.28
C VAL A 245 -2.84 1.54 4.44
N THR A 246 -3.47 0.87 3.47
CA THR A 246 -4.93 0.72 3.37
C THR A 246 -5.39 -0.75 3.44
N PRO A 247 -5.02 -1.49 4.51
CA PRO A 247 -5.31 -2.91 4.60
C PRO A 247 -6.82 -3.20 4.71
N PRO A 248 -7.28 -4.38 4.25
CA PRO A 248 -8.62 -4.88 4.56
C PRO A 248 -8.74 -5.09 6.08
N TYR A 249 -9.57 -4.26 6.73
CA TYR A 249 -9.61 -4.05 8.19
C TYR A 249 -9.64 -5.31 9.08
N VAL A 250 -10.20 -6.42 8.58
CA VAL A 250 -10.44 -7.66 9.34
C VAL A 250 -9.38 -8.74 9.11
N GLN A 251 -8.32 -8.46 8.34
CA GLN A 251 -7.33 -9.46 7.92
C GLN A 251 -5.90 -9.13 8.37
N VAL A 252 -5.69 -8.05 9.14
CA VAL A 252 -4.35 -7.56 9.49
C VAL A 252 -4.30 -7.08 10.95
N ASP A 253 -3.23 -7.48 11.64
CA ASP A 253 -2.84 -6.90 12.93
C ASP A 253 -2.07 -5.59 12.69
N TYR A 254 -2.64 -4.48 13.14
CA TYR A 254 -2.05 -3.15 12.96
C TYR A 254 -0.79 -2.94 13.81
N ALA A 255 -0.61 -3.60 14.94
CA ALA A 255 0.60 -3.49 15.74
C ALA A 255 1.78 -4.19 15.02
N VAL A 256 1.54 -5.38 14.48
CA VAL A 256 2.54 -6.11 13.67
C VAL A 256 2.88 -5.34 12.40
N LEU A 257 1.87 -4.86 11.66
CA LEU A 257 2.08 -4.10 10.42
C LEU A 257 2.87 -2.81 10.66
N MET A 258 2.52 -2.03 11.69
CA MET A 258 3.25 -0.80 12.03
C MET A 258 4.68 -1.09 12.52
N GLY A 259 4.90 -2.21 13.22
CA GLY A 259 6.23 -2.73 13.55
C GLY A 259 7.08 -2.98 12.30
N LEU A 260 6.59 -3.81 11.38
CA LEU A 260 7.25 -4.11 10.11
C LEU A 260 7.58 -2.85 9.29
N ILE A 261 6.65 -1.89 9.22
CA ILE A 261 6.90 -0.61 8.55
C ILE A 261 8.00 0.17 9.27
N SER A 262 7.95 0.27 10.61
CA SER A 262 8.92 1.05 11.40
C SER A 262 10.34 0.52 11.37
N GLU A 263 10.52 -0.79 11.19
CA GLU A 263 11.82 -1.47 11.08
C GLU A 263 12.33 -1.54 9.63
N SER A 264 11.49 -1.21 8.64
CA SER A 264 11.85 -1.30 7.22
C SER A 264 12.77 -0.16 6.76
N PRO A 265 13.69 -0.41 5.80
CA PRO A 265 14.51 0.64 5.20
C PRO A 265 13.68 1.65 4.38
N PHE A 266 12.42 1.33 4.09
CA PHE A 266 11.55 2.16 3.26
C PHE A 266 11.12 3.48 3.91
N VAL A 267 11.24 3.60 5.24
CA VAL A 267 10.80 4.77 6.02
C VAL A 267 11.99 5.68 6.38
N GLY A 268 12.13 6.77 5.64
CA GLY A 268 13.09 7.84 5.93
C GLY A 268 12.53 8.89 6.91
N GLU A 269 13.39 9.81 7.34
CA GLU A 269 13.00 10.90 8.26
C GLU A 269 11.97 11.87 7.65
N ASP A 270 12.04 12.10 6.32
CA ASP A 270 11.14 12.99 5.56
C ASP A 270 9.93 12.27 4.93
N THR A 271 9.78 10.96 5.13
CA THR A 271 8.67 10.16 4.55
C THR A 271 7.32 10.59 5.13
N PHE A 272 6.29 10.70 4.29
CA PHE A 272 4.90 10.86 4.73
C PHE A 272 4.14 9.53 4.59
N MET A 273 3.53 9.05 5.68
CA MET A 273 2.77 7.81 5.68
C MET A 273 1.28 8.06 5.98
N VAL A 274 0.41 7.48 5.17
CA VAL A 274 -1.05 7.48 5.34
C VAL A 274 -1.48 6.11 5.82
N VAL A 275 -2.20 6.04 6.95
CA VAL A 275 -2.72 4.79 7.50
C VAL A 275 -4.24 4.86 7.65
N GLU A 276 -4.96 3.89 7.08
CA GLU A 276 -6.41 3.73 7.22
C GLU A 276 -6.72 2.56 8.17
N TYR A 277 -7.45 2.84 9.25
CA TYR A 277 -7.73 1.85 10.31
C TYR A 277 -9.12 1.99 10.95
N PRO A 278 -9.68 0.94 11.58
CA PRO A 278 -10.94 1.03 12.31
C PRO A 278 -10.86 1.99 13.50
N SER A 279 -11.93 2.77 13.73
CA SER A 279 -12.03 3.76 14.82
C SER A 279 -11.97 3.20 16.26
N LYS A 280 -11.97 1.87 16.42
CA LYS A 280 -11.75 1.19 17.71
C LYS A 280 -10.32 0.66 17.89
N THR A 281 -9.47 0.72 16.87
CA THR A 281 -8.07 0.31 16.95
C THR A 281 -7.26 1.39 17.66
N ASN A 282 -6.48 1.02 18.67
CA ASN A 282 -5.47 1.89 19.25
C ASN A 282 -4.20 1.78 18.40
N ILE A 283 -3.73 2.89 17.85
CA ILE A 283 -2.54 2.96 16.99
C ILE A 283 -1.49 3.87 17.62
N LEU A 284 -0.21 3.53 17.44
CA LEU A 284 0.92 4.26 18.00
C LEU A 284 0.94 5.72 17.52
N GLU A 285 1.39 6.64 18.39
CA GLU A 285 1.57 8.06 18.03
C GLU A 285 2.81 8.32 17.15
N SER A 286 3.65 7.30 16.94
CA SER A 286 4.83 7.32 16.06
C SER A 286 5.01 6.00 15.31
N CYS A 287 5.81 6.03 14.24
CA CYS A 287 6.19 4.86 13.44
C CYS A 287 7.59 5.09 12.87
N GLY A 288 8.59 4.38 13.41
CA GLY A 288 10.00 4.66 13.11
C GLY A 288 10.34 6.11 13.47
N HIS A 289 10.94 6.84 12.52
CA HIS A 289 11.26 8.27 12.65
C HIS A 289 10.04 9.21 12.55
N LEU A 290 8.87 8.70 12.15
CA LEU A 290 7.69 9.51 11.86
C LEU A 290 6.79 9.70 13.09
N VAL A 291 6.20 10.89 13.22
CA VAL A 291 5.19 11.21 14.24
C VAL A 291 3.82 11.41 13.62
N LYS A 292 2.75 11.09 14.34
CA LYS A 292 1.38 11.36 13.89
C LYS A 292 1.16 12.89 13.84
N ILE A 293 0.94 13.40 12.63
CA ILE A 293 0.69 14.82 12.36
C ILE A 293 -0.79 15.14 12.61
N THR A 294 -1.68 14.25 12.15
CA THR A 294 -3.13 14.42 12.28
C THR A 294 -3.85 13.10 12.05
N ASP A 295 -5.04 12.98 12.65
CA ASP A 295 -6.04 11.95 12.34
C ASP A 295 -7.38 12.59 11.99
N ARG A 296 -8.18 11.89 11.18
CA ARG A 296 -9.56 12.26 10.85
C ARG A 296 -10.46 11.03 10.81
N ARG A 297 -11.58 11.11 11.52
CA ARG A 297 -12.59 10.05 11.56
C ARG A 297 -13.61 10.23 10.44
N PHE A 298 -13.84 9.15 9.68
CA PHE A 298 -14.83 9.03 8.62
C PHE A 298 -15.78 7.88 8.98
N GLY A 299 -16.77 8.17 9.84
CA GLY A 299 -17.71 7.19 10.36
C GLY A 299 -17.02 6.12 11.22
N ARG A 300 -16.85 4.92 10.67
CA ARG A 300 -16.23 3.76 11.33
C ARG A 300 -14.71 3.69 11.12
N THR A 301 -14.20 4.42 10.13
CA THR A 301 -12.80 4.47 9.71
C THR A 301 -12.10 5.69 10.33
N VAL A 302 -10.81 5.59 10.61
CA VAL A 302 -9.92 6.71 10.87
C VAL A 302 -8.79 6.68 9.85
N LEU A 303 -8.49 7.86 9.31
CA LEU A 303 -7.34 8.13 8.47
C LEU A 303 -6.33 8.91 9.31
N ALA A 304 -5.15 8.34 9.58
CA ALA A 304 -4.03 9.07 10.16
C ALA A 304 -2.97 9.39 9.10
N ILE A 305 -2.30 10.51 9.29
CA ILE A 305 -1.11 10.90 8.53
C ILE A 305 0.04 11.07 9.51
N TYR A 306 1.07 10.28 9.30
CA TYR A 306 2.37 10.36 9.94
C TYR A 306 3.34 11.08 9.00
N GLY A 307 4.37 11.70 9.56
CA GLY A 307 5.44 12.27 8.78
C GLY A 307 6.55 12.87 9.65
N PRO A 308 7.48 13.62 9.04
CA PRO A 308 8.59 14.25 9.75
C PRO A 308 8.13 15.10 10.94
N THR A 309 8.97 15.15 11.97
CA THR A 309 8.74 15.97 13.17
C THR A 309 8.55 17.45 12.85
N TRP A 310 9.24 17.98 11.82
CA TRP A 310 9.08 19.37 11.37
C TRP A 310 7.70 19.68 10.77
N ALA A 311 6.99 18.67 10.25
CA ALA A 311 5.64 18.83 9.70
C ALA A 311 4.54 18.78 10.78
N GLN A 312 4.89 18.42 12.02
CA GLN A 312 3.93 18.41 13.13
C GLN A 312 3.56 19.84 13.54
N LYS A 313 2.34 20.26 13.19
CA LYS A 313 1.80 21.54 13.65
C LYS A 313 1.62 21.49 15.17
N LYS A 314 2.31 22.38 15.90
CA LYS A 314 2.12 22.56 17.36
C LYS A 314 0.62 22.71 17.66
N ARG A 315 0.00 21.69 18.25
CA ARG A 315 -1.37 21.78 18.77
C ARG A 315 -1.35 22.93 19.78
N LYS A 316 -2.16 23.98 19.56
CA LYS A 316 -2.41 24.97 20.62
C LYS A 316 -3.00 24.21 21.80
N SER A 317 -2.20 24.03 22.85
CA SER A 317 -2.65 23.41 24.09
C SER A 317 -3.87 24.16 24.57
N LYS A 318 -5.00 23.47 24.75
CA LYS A 318 -6.13 23.98 25.52
C LYS A 318 -5.70 24.07 26.98
N ILE A 319 -4.95 25.12 27.30
CA ILE A 319 -4.81 25.62 28.67
C ILE A 319 -6.16 26.26 29.00
N GLN A 320 -7.14 25.43 29.32
CA GLN A 320 -8.37 25.91 29.91
C GLN A 320 -8.04 26.23 31.37
N LYS A 321 -7.75 27.53 31.61
CA LYS A 321 -7.63 28.09 32.95
C LYS A 321 -8.82 27.62 33.79
N THR A 322 -8.55 26.75 34.76
CA THR A 322 -9.47 26.49 35.86
C THR A 322 -9.01 27.38 37.02
N GLN A 323 -9.35 28.66 36.91
CA GLN A 323 -9.18 29.67 37.95
C GLN A 323 -9.98 30.91 37.53
N LEU A 324 -11.22 31.00 38.01
CA LEU A 324 -11.70 32.02 38.95
C LEU A 324 -13.08 31.57 39.49
#